data_AF-A0A9D1GXI4-F1
#
_entry.id   AF-A0A9D1GXI4-F1
#
_cell.length_a   1.000
_cell.length_b   1.000
_cell.length_c   1.000
_cell.angle_alpha   90.00
_cell.angle_beta   90.00
_cell.angle_gamma   90.00
#
_symmetry.space_group_name_H-M   'P 1'
#
loop_
_entity.id
_entity.type
_entity.pdbx_description
1 polymer ?
#
loop_
_entity_poly.entity_id
_entity_poly.type
_entity_poly.pdbx_seq_one_letter_code
_entity_poly.pdbx_strand_id
1 'polypeptide(L)' 'MTDTPVLLGCSHGTASPAGQAAVSALVRAVARAHPEVEVGQGFVDVEAPDVATALAARAGRAVRVLPLLLSAGYH' A
#
# COMPACT_ATOMS: atom_id res chain seq x y z
N MET A 1 -8.70 -3.01 -23.96
CA MET A 1 -7.81 -2.21 -23.09
C MET A 1 -7.75 -2.95 -21.76
N THR A 2 -6.59 -3.49 -21.39
CA THR A 2 -6.43 -4.09 -20.06
C THR A 2 -6.40 -2.96 -19.05
N ASP A 3 -7.39 -2.89 -18.18
CA ASP A 3 -7.41 -1.93 -17.07
C ASP A 3 -6.15 -2.13 -16.23
N THR A 4 -5.40 -1.05 -15.98
CA THR A 4 -4.13 -1.14 -15.25
C THR A 4 -4.47 -1.39 -13.78
N PRO A 5 -4.03 -2.50 -13.18
CA PRO A 5 -4.41 -2.82 -11.81
C PRO A 5 -3.82 -1.80 -10.83
N VAL A 6 -4.57 -1.49 -9.78
CA VAL A 6 -4.11 -0.65 -8.67
C VAL A 6 -3.00 -1.38 -7.93
N LEU A 7 -1.92 -0.68 -7.57
CA LEU A 7 -0.91 -1.21 -6.66
C LEU A 7 -1.25 -0.79 -5.23
N LEU A 8 -1.33 -1.76 -4.33
CA LEU A 8 -1.56 -1.51 -2.90
C LEU A 8 -0.34 -1.98 -2.10
N GLY A 9 0.47 -1.03 -1.62
CA GLY A 9 1.59 -1.32 -0.73
C GLY A 9 1.09 -1.61 0.69
N CYS A 10 1.31 -2.83 1.19
CA CYS A 10 0.88 -3.23 2.52
C CYS A 10 2.09 -3.35 3.46
N SER A 11 2.17 -2.49 4.46
CA SER A 11 3.15 -2.59 5.54
C SER A 11 2.48 -3.03 6.83
N HIS A 12 3.25 -3.41 7.85
CA HIS A 12 2.67 -3.68 9.17
C HIS A 12 1.98 -2.43 9.76
N GLY A 13 2.51 -1.26 9.43
CA GLY A 13 2.27 -0.02 10.16
C GLY A 13 3.23 0.10 11.36
N THR A 14 3.50 1.34 11.76
CA THR A 14 4.36 1.63 12.91
C THR A 14 3.90 2.87 13.66
N ALA A 15 4.17 2.92 14.97
CA ALA A 15 3.94 4.12 15.77
C ALA A 15 5.08 5.16 15.64
N SER A 16 6.18 4.80 14.97
CA SER A 16 7.31 5.69 14.74
C SER A 16 7.02 6.69 13.61
N PRO A 17 6.93 8.01 13.86
CA PRO A 17 6.65 8.99 12.81
C PRO A 17 7.65 8.95 11.66
N ALA A 18 8.92 8.65 11.95
CA ALA A 18 9.95 8.50 10.93
C ALA A 18 9.70 7.28 10.04
N GLY A 19 9.24 6.17 10.62
CA GLY A 19 8.88 4.96 9.87
C GLY A 19 7.64 5.18 8.99
N GLN A 20 6.61 5.83 9.52
CA GLN A 20 5.42 6.22 8.75
C GLN A 20 5.80 7.09 7.55
N ALA A 21 6.66 8.09 7.78
CA ALA A 21 7.15 8.98 6.74
C ALA A 21 7.96 8.22 5.67
N ALA A 22 8.80 7.27 6.07
CA ALA A 22 9.59 6.46 5.14
C ALA A 22 8.72 5.60 4.22
N VAL A 23 7.72 4.90 4.77
CA VAL A 23 6.78 4.08 3.97
C VAL A 23 5.95 4.96 3.04
N SER A 24 5.40 6.07 3.54
CA SER A 24 4.63 7.00 2.70
C SER A 24 5.48 7.61 1.58
N ALA A 25 6.75 7.95 1.86
CA ALA A 25 7.67 8.48 0.87
C ALA A 25 7.96 7.46 -0.25
N LEU A 26 8.13 6.18 0.10
CA LEU A 26 8.29 5.09 -0.87
C LEU A 26 7.06 4.96 -1.78
N VAL A 27 5.87 4.85 -1.19
CA VAL A 27 4.60 4.71 -1.95
C VAL A 27 4.41 5.89 -2.91
N ARG A 28 4.66 7.13 -2.44
CA ARG A 28 4.60 8.32 -3.30
C ARG A 28 5.67 8.32 -4.38
N ALA A 29 6.86 7.77 -4.13
CA ALA A 29 7.91 7.67 -5.14
C ALA A 29 7.51 6.73 -6.27
N VAL A 30 6.90 5.58 -5.95
CA VAL A 30 6.34 4.66 -6.97
C VAL A 30 5.25 5.35 -7.78
N ALA A 31 4.32 6.06 -7.13
CA ALA A 31 3.26 6.80 -7.83
C ALA A 31 3.81 7.87 -8.78
N ARG A 32 4.90 8.56 -8.41
CA ARG A 32 5.56 9.54 -9.28
C ARG A 32 6.30 8.90 -10.45
N ALA A 33 6.89 7.72 -10.24
CA ALA A 33 7.60 7.00 -11.29
C ALA A 33 6.65 6.35 -12.31
N HIS A 34 5.42 6.04 -11.89
CA HIS A 34 4.38 5.41 -12.70
C HIS A 34 3.04 6.18 -12.62
N PRO A 35 2.93 7.37 -13.24
CA PRO A 35 1.72 8.20 -13.17
C PRO A 35 0.47 7.54 -13.75
N GLU A 36 0.63 6.53 -14.61
CA GLU A 36 -0.45 5.73 -15.20
C GLU A 36 -1.05 4.70 -14.23
N VAL A 37 -0.38 4.44 -13.10
CA VAL A 37 -0.78 3.44 -12.11
C VAL A 37 -1.30 4.15 -10.86
N GLU A 38 -2.51 3.82 -10.43
CA GLU A 38 -2.93 4.21 -9.08
C GLU A 38 -2.12 3.40 -8.07
N VAL A 39 -1.51 4.11 -7.13
CA VAL A 39 -0.76 3.51 -6.02
C VAL A 39 -1.38 3.95 -4.70
N GLY A 40 -1.74 2.98 -3.87
CA GLY A 40 -2.22 3.18 -2.51
C GLY A 40 -1.37 2.47 -1.49
N GLN A 41 -1.72 2.65 -0.22
CA GLN A 41 -1.14 1.90 0.89
C GLN A 41 -2.24 1.41 1.85
N GLY A 42 -1.96 0.31 2.54
CA GLY A 42 -2.76 -0.24 3.62
C GLY A 42 -1.85 -0.80 4.71
N PHE A 43 -2.42 -1.00 5.89
CA PHE A 43 -1.66 -1.38 7.08
C PHE A 43 -2.27 -2.61 7.75
N VAL A 44 -1.43 -3.42 8.38
CA VAL A 44 -1.89 -4.64 9.06
C VAL A 44 -2.46 -4.32 10.45
N ASP A 45 -1.85 -3.38 11.17
CA ASP A 45 -2.18 -3.18 12.59
C ASP A 45 -2.15 -1.70 13.02
N VAL A 46 -0.96 -1.08 13.02
CA VAL A 46 -0.72 0.16 13.80
C VAL A 46 -1.31 1.43 13.17
N GLU A 47 -1.48 1.43 11.86
CA GLU A 47 -1.89 2.60 11.09
C GLU A 47 -3.20 2.33 10.33
N ALA A 48 -3.85 3.38 9.85
CA ALA A 48 -5.06 3.30 9.04
C ALA A 48 -4.81 3.88 7.64
N PRO A 49 -5.52 3.39 6.60
CA PRO A 49 -6.54 2.34 6.63
C PRO A 49 -5.94 0.93 6.75
N ASP A 50 -6.67 0.02 7.39
CA ASP A 50 -6.32 -1.40 7.34
C ASP A 50 -6.42 -1.94 5.88
N VAL A 51 -5.78 -3.09 5.62
CA VAL A 51 -5.75 -3.69 4.27
C VAL A 51 -7.16 -3.94 3.72
N ALA A 52 -8.09 -4.41 4.55
CA ALA A 52 -9.45 -4.73 4.13
C ALA A 52 -10.22 -3.48 3.69
N THR A 53 -10.11 -2.40 4.46
CA THR A 53 -10.68 -1.08 4.18
C THR A 53 -10.07 -0.49 2.92
N ALA A 54 -8.74 -0.62 2.76
CA ALA A 54 -8.03 -0.13 1.57
C ALA A 54 -8.44 -0.87 0.28
N LEU A 55 -8.74 -2.17 0.38
CA LEU A 55 -9.29 -2.98 -0.72
C LEU A 55 -10.76 -2.65 -1.00
N ALA A 56 -11.58 -2.49 0.04
CA ALA A 56 -12.99 -2.15 -0.10
C ALA A 56 -13.19 -0.81 -0.82
N ALA A 57 -12.33 0.18 -0.56
CA ALA A 57 -12.32 1.46 -1.28
C ALA A 57 -12.05 1.32 -2.80
N ARG A 58 -11.63 0.14 -3.27
CA ARG A 58 -11.28 -0.18 -4.65
C ARG A 58 -12.11 -1.33 -5.22
N ALA A 59 -13.27 -1.61 -4.61
CA ALA A 59 -14.17 -2.66 -5.08
C ALA A 59 -14.49 -2.50 -6.58
N GLY A 60 -14.51 -3.62 -7.30
CA GLY A 60 -14.76 -3.66 -8.74
C GLY A 60 -13.53 -3.37 -9.61
N ARG A 61 -12.34 -3.16 -9.03
CA ARG A 61 -11.08 -2.97 -9.76
C ARG A 61 -10.09 -4.09 -9.48
N ALA A 62 -9.23 -4.38 -10.44
CA ALA A 62 -8.10 -5.28 -10.22
C ALA A 62 -7.08 -4.60 -9.29
N VAL A 63 -6.71 -5.26 -8.19
CA VAL A 63 -5.73 -4.76 -7.22
C VAL A 63 -4.59 -5.77 -7.09
N ARG A 64 -3.35 -5.29 -7.13
CA ARG A 64 -2.14 -6.07 -6.81
C ARG A 64 -1.62 -5.61 -5.46
N VAL A 65 -1.60 -6.52 -4.50
CA VAL A 65 -1.07 -6.27 -3.16
C VAL A 65 0.43 -6.53 -3.16
N LEU A 66 1.21 -5.55 -2.72
CA LEU A 66 2.66 -5.65 -2.56
C LEU A 66 3.00 -5.59 -1.06
N PRO A 67 3.43 -6.71 -0.45
CA PRO A 67 3.95 -6.69 0.90
C PRO A 67 5.23 -5.84 0.98
N LEU A 68 5.23 -4.83 1.83
CA LEU A 68 6.38 -3.96 2.14
C LEU A 68 7.03 -4.42 3.46
N LEU A 69 7.35 -5.71 3.54
CA LEU A 69 7.87 -6.38 4.73
C LEU A 69 9.28 -6.89 4.43
N LEU A 70 10.24 -6.59 5.31
CA LEU A 70 11.65 -6.96 5.13
C LEU A 70 11.94 -8.42 5.51
N SER A 71 10.97 -9.12 6.10
CA SER A 71 11.03 -10.53 6.44
C SER A 71 9.64 -11.16 6.29
N ALA A 72 9.59 -12.45 5.95
CA ALA A 72 8.38 -13.25 6.08
C ALA A 72 8.12 -13.56 7.56
N GLY A 73 7.53 -12.62 8.29
CA GLY A 73 6.95 -12.86 9.61
C GLY A 73 5.46 -13.20 9.51
N TYR A 74 4.88 -13.72 10.59
CA TYR A 74 3.42 -13.75 10.73
C TYR A 74 2.95 -12.33 11.04
N HIS A 75 2.06 -11.80 10.19
CA HIS A 75 1.49 -10.47 10.27
C HIS A 75 0.00 -10.56 9.97
#